data_AF-A0A7S0TK38-F1
#
_entry.id   AF-A0A7S0TK38-F1
#
_cell.length_a   1.000
_cell.length_b   1.000
_cell.length_c   1.000
_cell.angle_alpha   90.00
_cell.angle_beta   90.00
_cell.angle_gamma   90.00
#
_symmetry.space_group_name_H-M   'P 1'
#
loop_
_entity.id
_entity.type
_entity.pdbx_description
1 polymer ?
#
loop_
_entity_poly.entity_id
_entity_poly.type
_entity_poly.pdbx_seq_one_letter_code
_entity_poly.pdbx_strand_id
1 'polypeptide(L)'
;EAETSEGEEDGSQEEGEVHVHTREQPRSGGSGSMGIQRTPPVPSGRAAREEAQAIQEAILESMGALKASPHPPAGVVGEGPVGSASFKMSDGTIVFPSTIEQRLLEELPALASAVVVGEGRPYLACLFNLKTLPGTKALAPEARLDASPARNVKEAYFCGVYRSHLLGGISRCNARTETPALWVRRFVVV
;
A
#
# COMPACT_ATOMS: atom_id res chain seq x y z
N GLU A 1 -16.23 -59.70 -30.59
CA GLU A 1 -15.05 -60.17 -31.35
C GLU A 1 -14.37 -58.92 -31.88
N ALA A 2 -13.21 -58.44 -31.44
CA ALA A 2 -11.96 -59.02 -30.93
C ALA A 2 -11.34 -58.06 -29.85
N GLU A 3 -10.84 -58.53 -28.69
CA GLU A 3 -9.44 -58.93 -28.34
C GLU A 3 -8.41 -57.78 -28.45
N THR A 4 -7.97 -57.12 -27.35
CA THR A 4 -6.94 -57.42 -26.29
C THR A 4 -5.51 -56.96 -26.60
N SER A 5 -4.79 -56.56 -25.52
CA SER A 5 -3.33 -56.44 -25.27
C SER A 5 -2.96 -55.02 -24.81
N GLU A 6 -2.86 -54.69 -23.52
CA GLU A 6 -1.86 -55.09 -22.50
C GLU A 6 -0.41 -54.75 -22.87
N GLY A 7 0.25 -53.98 -22.00
CA GLY A 7 1.63 -53.53 -22.10
C GLY A 7 2.04 -52.78 -20.83
N GLU A 8 2.36 -53.55 -19.80
CA GLU A 8 2.97 -53.19 -18.52
C GLU A 8 4.45 -53.62 -18.55
N GLU A 9 5.37 -52.82 -18.01
CA GLU A 9 6.74 -53.15 -17.55
C GLU A 9 7.40 -51.81 -17.13
N ASP A 10 7.49 -51.47 -15.85
CA ASP A 10 8.49 -51.85 -14.82
C ASP A 10 9.96 -51.59 -15.20
N GLY A 11 10.63 -50.76 -14.39
CA GLY A 11 12.01 -50.31 -14.60
C GLY A 11 12.55 -49.64 -13.34
N SER A 12 13.19 -50.47 -12.52
CA SER A 12 13.69 -50.24 -11.17
C SER A 12 14.82 -49.19 -11.01
N GLN A 13 15.01 -48.83 -9.74
CA GLN A 13 16.01 -47.96 -9.10
C GLN A 13 17.47 -48.15 -9.54
N GLU A 14 18.28 -47.10 -9.44
CA GLU A 14 19.66 -47.23 -8.91
C GLU A 14 20.09 -45.97 -8.16
N GLU A 15 20.81 -46.23 -7.08
CA GLU A 15 21.28 -45.36 -6.01
C GLU A 15 22.54 -44.59 -6.44
N GLY A 16 22.75 -43.40 -5.86
CA GLY A 16 23.92 -42.57 -6.14
C GLY A 16 24.32 -41.72 -4.95
N GLU A 17 24.70 -42.39 -3.86
CA GLU A 17 25.39 -41.82 -2.71
C GLU A 17 26.79 -41.34 -3.15
N VAL A 18 27.11 -40.07 -2.92
CA VAL A 18 28.50 -39.60 -2.96
C VAL A 18 28.78 -38.77 -1.72
N HIS A 19 29.21 -39.46 -0.68
CA HIS A 19 29.84 -38.88 0.50
C HIS A 19 31.34 -38.74 0.21
N VAL A 20 31.87 -37.52 0.17
CA VAL A 20 33.33 -37.29 0.28
C VAL A 20 33.58 -36.28 1.39
N HIS A 21 33.95 -36.81 2.55
CA HIS A 21 34.65 -36.09 3.59
C HIS A 21 36.10 -35.89 3.17
N THR A 22 36.60 -34.64 3.13
CA THR A 22 38.02 -34.38 3.37
C THR A 22 38.22 -33.02 4.06
N ARG A 23 38.35 -33.13 5.38
CA ARG A 23 39.18 -32.41 6.37
C ARG A 23 40.09 -31.24 5.89
N GLU A 24 40.01 -30.15 6.66
CA GLU A 24 41.09 -29.33 7.27
C GLU A 24 40.96 -27.80 7.09
N GLN A 25 40.57 -27.14 8.20
CA GLN A 25 40.96 -25.76 8.53
C GLN A 25 42.41 -25.75 9.05
N PRO A 26 43.18 -24.65 8.87
CA PRO A 26 43.22 -23.63 9.93
C PRO A 26 43.36 -22.16 9.46
N ARG A 27 42.64 -21.29 10.19
CA ARG A 27 42.96 -19.91 10.67
C ARG A 27 43.94 -19.03 9.87
N SER A 28 43.45 -17.86 9.43
CA SER A 28 44.00 -16.53 9.80
C SER A 28 43.10 -15.39 9.32
N GLY A 29 43.01 -14.33 10.13
CA GLY A 29 41.94 -13.34 10.12
C GLY A 29 41.91 -12.34 8.94
N GLY A 30 40.72 -11.81 8.71
CA GLY A 30 40.44 -10.67 7.84
C GLY A 30 39.16 -10.01 8.32
N SER A 31 39.30 -8.87 8.98
CA SER A 31 38.20 -8.02 9.43
C SER A 31 37.43 -7.51 8.21
N GLY A 32 36.18 -7.92 8.06
CA GLY A 32 35.30 -7.51 6.98
C GLY A 32 33.85 -7.62 7.42
N SER A 33 33.34 -6.54 8.00
CA SER A 33 31.99 -6.38 8.52
C SER A 33 30.92 -6.70 7.48
N MET A 34 30.41 -7.94 7.47
CA MET A 34 29.18 -8.28 6.75
C MET A 34 27.98 -7.80 7.57
N GLY A 35 27.43 -6.66 7.15
CA GLY A 35 26.14 -6.17 7.63
C GLY A 35 25.04 -7.15 7.22
N ILE A 36 24.57 -7.93 8.19
CA ILE A 36 23.30 -8.64 8.14
C ILE A 36 22.20 -7.60 7.91
N GLN A 37 21.73 -7.48 6.66
CA GLN A 37 20.51 -6.76 6.34
C GLN A 37 19.35 -7.47 7.03
N ARG A 38 19.04 -7.01 8.25
CA ARG A 38 17.79 -7.33 8.93
C ARG A 38 16.67 -6.70 8.12
N THR A 39 15.99 -7.50 7.32
CA THR A 39 14.69 -7.12 6.78
C THR A 39 13.79 -6.74 7.96
N PRO A 40 13.06 -5.61 7.89
CA PRO A 40 12.16 -5.25 8.96
C PRO A 40 11.10 -6.35 9.12
N PRO A 41 10.77 -6.75 10.36
CA PRO A 41 9.76 -7.76 10.59
C PRO A 41 8.44 -7.29 9.97
N VAL A 42 7.85 -8.13 9.12
CA VAL A 42 6.50 -7.92 8.60
C VAL A 42 5.58 -7.77 9.82
N PRO A 43 4.83 -6.66 9.95
CA PRO A 43 3.99 -6.45 11.11
C PRO A 43 2.96 -7.58 11.17
N SER A 44 3.04 -8.38 12.24
CA SER A 44 2.07 -9.42 12.53
C SER A 44 0.67 -8.83 12.50
N GLY A 45 -0.30 -9.55 11.92
CA GLY A 45 -1.62 -9.02 11.57
C GLY A 45 -2.41 -8.33 12.69
N ARG A 46 -2.03 -8.52 13.97
CA ARG A 46 -2.56 -7.75 15.11
C ARG A 46 -2.07 -6.30 15.12
N ALA A 47 -0.76 -6.06 14.99
CA ALA A 47 -0.18 -4.71 14.98
C ALA A 47 -0.64 -3.90 13.78
N ALA A 48 -0.74 -4.53 12.60
CA ALA A 48 -1.28 -3.88 11.41
C ALA A 48 -2.77 -3.51 11.57
N ARG A 49 -3.55 -4.34 12.28
CA ARG A 49 -4.98 -4.10 12.52
C ARG A 49 -5.21 -3.03 13.57
N GLU A 50 -4.39 -3.00 14.61
CA GLU A 50 -4.45 -2.00 15.69
C GLU A 50 -3.99 -0.62 15.18
N GLU A 51 -2.93 -0.57 14.38
CA GLU A 51 -2.50 0.68 13.73
C GLU A 51 -3.55 1.17 12.73
N ALA A 52 -4.17 0.28 11.96
CA ALA A 52 -5.25 0.64 11.05
C ALA A 52 -6.49 1.16 11.77
N GLN A 53 -6.85 0.56 12.91
CA GLN A 53 -7.95 1.03 13.75
C GLN A 53 -7.65 2.43 14.32
N ALA A 54 -6.46 2.65 14.87
CA ALA A 54 -6.05 3.96 15.38
C ALA A 54 -6.04 5.03 14.29
N ILE A 55 -5.62 4.69 13.06
CA ILE A 55 -5.70 5.61 11.92
C ILE A 55 -7.16 5.88 11.54
N GLN A 56 -8.02 4.85 11.51
CA GLN A 56 -9.43 5.00 11.19
C GLN A 56 -10.16 5.88 12.22
N GLU A 57 -9.88 5.72 13.51
CA GLU A 57 -10.42 6.56 14.59
C GLU A 57 -9.94 8.01 14.47
N ALA A 58 -8.62 8.23 14.31
CA ALA A 58 -8.08 9.58 14.13
C ALA A 58 -8.67 10.32 12.92
N ILE A 59 -9.05 9.56 11.88
CA ILE A 59 -9.70 10.11 10.69
C ILE A 59 -11.19 10.41 10.94
N LEU A 60 -11.91 9.53 11.63
CA LEU A 60 -13.29 9.77 12.07
C LEU A 60 -13.37 10.99 13.00
N GLU A 61 -12.42 11.15 13.93
CA GLU A 61 -12.32 12.33 14.80
C GLU A 61 -12.04 13.61 13.99
N SER A 62 -11.13 13.55 13.01
CA SER A 62 -10.86 14.69 12.11
C SER A 62 -12.08 15.08 11.27
N MET A 63 -12.89 14.10 10.85
CA MET A 63 -14.16 14.36 10.15
C MET A 63 -15.24 14.94 11.08
N GLY A 64 -15.27 14.56 12.35
CA GLY A 64 -16.16 15.14 13.37
C GLY A 64 -15.89 16.62 13.62
N ALA A 65 -14.62 17.03 13.57
CA ALA A 65 -14.21 18.43 13.73
C ALA A 65 -14.62 19.35 12.57
N LEU A 66 -14.87 18.81 11.37
CA LEU A 66 -15.34 19.59 10.21
C LEU A 66 -16.78 20.08 10.34
N LYS A 67 -17.56 19.62 11.34
CA LYS A 67 -18.92 20.10 11.60
C LYS A 67 -19.00 21.29 12.57
N ALA A 68 -17.89 21.67 13.19
CA ALA A 68 -17.85 22.75 14.17
C ALA A 68 -16.62 23.63 13.95
N SER A 69 -16.64 24.52 12.95
CA SER A 69 -15.77 25.69 12.99
C SER A 69 -16.46 26.93 12.38
N PRO A 70 -16.70 27.98 13.19
CA PRO A 70 -17.06 29.30 12.71
C PRO A 70 -15.81 30.00 12.13
N HIS A 71 -16.00 30.71 11.01
CA HIS A 71 -14.99 31.52 10.32
C HIS A 71 -14.05 32.33 11.25
N PRO A 72 -12.78 32.51 10.83
CA PRO A 72 -12.08 33.78 11.03
C PRO A 72 -11.40 34.33 9.74
N PRO A 73 -10.92 35.59 9.76
CA PRO A 73 -11.03 36.51 8.61
C PRO A 73 -9.81 36.55 7.69
N ALA A 74 -10.11 36.97 6.45
CA ALA A 74 -9.28 37.68 5.47
C ALA A 74 -7.75 37.56 5.55
N GLY A 75 -7.17 36.98 4.50
CA GLY A 75 -5.85 37.38 4.01
C GLY A 75 -4.87 36.24 3.79
N VAL A 76 -5.01 35.51 2.68
CA VAL A 76 -3.96 35.24 1.68
C VAL A 76 -4.65 34.55 0.50
N VAL A 77 -4.93 35.31 -0.55
CA VAL A 77 -5.39 34.77 -1.83
C VAL A 77 -4.16 34.21 -2.52
N GLY A 78 -3.84 32.94 -2.27
CA GLY A 78 -3.11 32.13 -3.23
C GLY A 78 -4.10 31.65 -4.27
N GLU A 79 -3.80 31.85 -5.55
CA GLU A 79 -4.53 31.26 -6.68
C GLU A 79 -4.46 29.72 -6.60
N GLY A 80 -5.29 29.13 -5.75
CA GLY A 80 -5.70 27.74 -5.79
C GLY A 80 -7.10 27.64 -6.39
N PRO A 81 -7.52 26.44 -6.82
CA PRO A 81 -8.87 26.22 -7.34
C PRO A 81 -9.92 26.76 -6.34
N VAL A 82 -10.62 27.81 -6.79
CA VAL A 82 -11.54 28.63 -6.00
C VAL A 82 -12.54 27.72 -5.27
N GLY A 83 -12.49 27.72 -3.93
CA GLY A 83 -13.37 26.93 -3.07
C GLY A 83 -12.78 25.65 -2.46
N SER A 84 -11.51 25.33 -2.73
CA SER A 84 -10.86 24.13 -2.18
C SER A 84 -10.16 24.46 -0.86
N ALA A 85 -10.47 23.73 0.21
CA ALA A 85 -9.75 23.84 1.47
C ALA A 85 -8.26 23.57 1.25
N SER A 86 -7.39 24.39 1.84
CA SER A 86 -5.94 24.16 1.82
C SER A 86 -5.48 23.67 3.19
N PHE A 87 -4.47 22.81 3.23
CA PHE A 87 -3.84 22.38 4.47
C PHE A 87 -2.55 23.13 4.67
N LYS A 88 -2.37 23.70 5.86
CA LYS A 88 -1.07 24.18 6.32
C LYS A 88 -0.38 23.06 7.08
N MET A 89 0.80 22.68 6.63
CA MET A 89 1.59 21.60 7.21
C MET A 89 2.45 22.10 8.37
N SER A 90 3.07 21.19 9.12
CA SER A 90 3.89 21.55 10.29
C SER A 90 5.12 22.40 9.95
N ASP A 91 5.64 22.30 8.73
CA ASP A 91 6.77 23.09 8.21
C ASP A 91 6.33 24.44 7.61
N GLY A 92 5.03 24.75 7.64
CA GLY A 92 4.45 25.95 7.05
C GLY A 92 4.09 25.82 5.56
N THR A 93 4.37 24.68 4.92
CA THR A 93 4.00 24.43 3.53
C THR A 93 2.48 24.41 3.36
N ILE A 94 1.98 25.05 2.31
CA ILE A 94 0.55 25.05 1.96
C ILE A 94 0.31 23.99 0.89
N VAL A 95 -0.75 23.21 1.10
CA VAL A 95 -1.09 22.04 0.28
C VAL A 95 -2.53 22.10 -0.13
N PHE A 96 -2.80 21.69 -1.38
CA PHE A 96 -4.15 21.58 -1.91
C PHE A 96 -4.51 20.09 -2.03
N PRO A 97 -5.31 19.54 -1.09
CA PRO A 97 -5.66 18.12 -1.04
C PRO A 97 -6.30 17.65 -2.35
N SER A 98 -7.19 18.45 -2.92
CA SER A 98 -7.91 18.14 -4.16
C SER A 98 -6.97 17.88 -5.34
N THR A 99 -5.83 18.57 -5.42
CA THR A 99 -4.82 18.34 -6.46
C THR A 99 -4.16 16.97 -6.30
N ILE A 100 -3.91 16.55 -5.07
CA ILE A 100 -3.31 15.25 -4.75
C ILE A 100 -4.34 14.13 -4.98
N GLU A 101 -5.58 14.32 -4.54
CA GLU A 101 -6.68 13.39 -4.74
C GLU A 101 -6.93 13.11 -6.23
N GLN A 102 -6.99 14.15 -7.05
CA GLN A 102 -7.17 14.01 -8.50
C GLN A 102 -6.04 13.19 -9.13
N ARG A 103 -4.79 13.50 -8.79
CA ARG A 103 -3.62 12.75 -9.30
C ARG A 103 -3.62 11.30 -8.84
N LEU A 104 -4.04 11.02 -7.61
CA LEU A 104 -4.18 9.65 -7.13
C LEU A 104 -5.23 8.87 -7.93
N LEU A 105 -6.34 9.51 -8.31
CA LEU A 105 -7.36 8.89 -9.17
C LEU A 105 -6.87 8.62 -10.60
N GLU A 106 -6.04 9.52 -11.14
CA GLU A 106 -5.40 9.32 -12.45
C GLU A 106 -4.39 8.17 -12.44
N GLU A 107 -3.59 8.05 -11.37
CA GLU A 107 -2.55 7.01 -11.23
C GLU A 107 -3.10 5.64 -10.79
N LEU A 108 -4.28 5.61 -10.15
CA LEU A 108 -4.90 4.41 -9.60
C LEU A 108 -6.35 4.26 -10.08
N PRO A 109 -6.57 3.68 -11.28
CA PRO A 109 -7.91 3.50 -11.86
C PRO A 109 -8.87 2.66 -11.02
N ALA A 110 -8.32 1.84 -10.10
CA ALA A 110 -9.08 1.00 -9.18
C ALA A 110 -9.82 1.80 -8.07
N LEU A 111 -9.48 3.09 -7.89
CA LEU A 111 -10.10 3.95 -6.89
C LEU A 111 -11.39 4.58 -7.42
N ALA A 112 -12.43 4.60 -6.58
CA ALA A 112 -13.64 5.38 -6.78
C ALA A 112 -13.47 6.82 -6.29
N SER A 113 -12.80 6.97 -5.15
CA SER A 113 -12.44 8.26 -4.58
C SER A 113 -11.20 8.12 -3.69
N ALA A 114 -10.47 9.22 -3.53
CA ALA A 114 -9.40 9.37 -2.57
C ALA A 114 -9.71 10.60 -1.70
N VAL A 115 -9.46 10.51 -0.40
CA VAL A 115 -9.55 11.65 0.51
C VAL A 115 -8.22 11.82 1.19
N VAL A 116 -7.62 13.00 1.05
CA VAL A 116 -6.33 13.35 1.65
C VAL A 116 -6.58 14.10 2.95
N VAL A 117 -5.90 13.69 4.02
CA VAL A 117 -5.97 14.31 5.35
C VAL A 117 -4.56 14.53 5.89
N GLY A 118 -4.35 15.61 6.66
CA GLY A 118 -3.05 15.84 7.27
C GLY A 118 -2.72 17.28 7.66
N GLU A 119 -3.71 18.15 7.85
CA GLU A 119 -3.46 19.52 8.30
C GLU A 119 -2.68 19.54 9.63
N GLY A 120 -1.65 20.40 9.70
CA GLY A 120 -0.77 20.55 10.86
C GLY A 120 0.18 19.37 11.11
N ARG A 121 0.22 18.36 10.23
CA ARG A 121 1.06 17.17 10.39
C ARG A 121 2.34 17.26 9.55
N PRO A 122 3.38 16.47 9.88
CA PRO A 122 4.58 16.36 9.06
C PRO A 122 4.41 15.40 7.87
N TYR A 123 3.22 14.82 7.69
CA TYR A 123 2.89 13.92 6.60
C TYR A 123 1.40 13.96 6.27
N LEU A 124 1.05 13.52 5.06
CA LEU A 124 -0.33 13.29 4.66
C LEU A 124 -0.70 11.82 4.83
N ALA A 125 -1.98 11.57 5.10
CA ALA A 125 -2.59 10.26 5.01
C ALA A 125 -3.71 10.29 3.96
N CYS A 126 -3.96 9.15 3.33
CA CYS A 126 -5.04 9.02 2.35
C CYS A 126 -6.04 7.94 2.75
N LEU A 127 -7.31 8.23 2.58
CA LEU A 127 -8.36 7.23 2.54
C LEU A 127 -8.62 6.87 1.09
N PHE A 128 -8.64 5.57 0.80
CA PHE A 128 -8.95 5.05 -0.52
C PHE A 128 -10.27 4.30 -0.48
N ASN A 129 -11.20 4.75 -1.32
CA ASN A 129 -12.41 4.00 -1.61
C ASN A 129 -12.19 3.28 -2.93
N LEU A 130 -12.26 1.94 -2.93
CA LEU A 130 -12.15 1.15 -4.16
C LEU A 130 -13.46 1.18 -4.93
N LYS A 131 -13.40 1.02 -6.26
CA LYS A 131 -14.61 0.80 -7.05
C LYS A 131 -15.20 -0.56 -6.70
N THR A 132 -16.47 -0.54 -6.30
CA THR A 132 -17.24 -1.73 -5.93
C THR A 132 -18.48 -1.85 -6.78
N LEU A 133 -19.01 -3.06 -6.93
CA LEU A 133 -20.32 -3.26 -7.53
C LEU A 133 -21.41 -2.59 -6.66
N PRO A 134 -22.41 -1.92 -7.27
CA PRO A 134 -23.46 -1.20 -6.54
C PRO A 134 -24.14 -2.07 -5.47
N GLY A 135 -24.25 -1.53 -4.25
CA GLY A 135 -24.90 -2.23 -3.13
C GLY A 135 -24.10 -3.39 -2.53
N THR A 136 -22.85 -3.60 -2.94
CA THR A 136 -22.01 -4.70 -2.42
C THR A 136 -20.62 -4.21 -2.00
N LYS A 137 -19.87 -5.09 -1.31
CA LYS A 137 -18.45 -4.90 -1.02
C LYS A 137 -17.54 -5.61 -2.03
N ALA A 138 -18.10 -6.18 -3.10
CA ALA A 138 -17.34 -6.84 -4.15
C ALA A 138 -16.67 -5.80 -5.04
N LEU A 139 -15.42 -6.06 -5.45
CA LEU A 139 -14.69 -5.17 -6.35
C LEU A 139 -15.35 -5.17 -7.73
N ALA A 140 -15.49 -3.97 -8.30
CA ALA A 140 -15.89 -3.83 -9.69
C ALA A 140 -14.79 -4.39 -10.62
N PRO A 141 -15.11 -4.87 -11.83
CA PRO A 141 -14.13 -5.43 -12.76
C PRO A 141 -12.91 -4.55 -13.00
N GLU A 142 -13.12 -3.24 -13.13
CA GLU A 142 -12.09 -2.22 -13.34
C GLU A 142 -11.17 -1.98 -12.12
N ALA A 143 -11.58 -2.42 -10.93
CA ALA A 143 -10.74 -2.42 -9.73
C ALA A 143 -9.99 -3.74 -9.54
N ARG A 144 -10.29 -4.79 -10.31
CA ARG A 144 -9.60 -6.07 -10.16
C ARG A 144 -8.22 -5.96 -10.80
N LEU A 145 -7.21 -6.36 -10.04
CA LEU A 145 -5.84 -6.50 -10.55
C LEU A 145 -5.64 -7.94 -10.98
N ASP A 146 -5.07 -8.18 -12.16
CA ASP A 146 -4.92 -9.52 -12.74
C ASP A 146 -4.14 -10.48 -11.82
N ALA A 147 -3.11 -9.96 -11.15
CA ALA A 147 -2.28 -10.71 -10.22
C ALA A 147 -2.87 -10.85 -8.80
N SER A 148 -4.02 -10.24 -8.51
CA SER A 148 -4.63 -10.23 -7.18
C SER A 148 -5.77 -11.26 -7.06
N PRO A 149 -5.76 -12.13 -6.04
CA PRO A 149 -6.88 -13.01 -5.76
C PRO A 149 -8.09 -12.27 -5.16
N ALA A 150 -7.93 -11.04 -4.68
CA ALA A 150 -8.98 -10.32 -3.96
C ALA A 150 -10.25 -10.12 -4.80
N ARG A 151 -11.40 -10.37 -4.17
CA ARG A 151 -12.74 -10.22 -4.76
C ARG A 151 -13.58 -9.14 -4.09
N ASN A 152 -13.20 -8.71 -2.90
CA ASN A 152 -13.89 -7.68 -2.13
C ASN A 152 -12.91 -6.73 -1.45
N VAL A 153 -13.43 -5.62 -0.92
CA VAL A 153 -12.63 -4.56 -0.27
C VAL A 153 -11.80 -5.11 0.89
N LYS A 154 -12.39 -6.02 1.70
CA LYS A 154 -11.71 -6.61 2.86
C LYS A 154 -10.51 -7.47 2.44
N GLU A 155 -10.66 -8.29 1.41
CA GLU A 155 -9.56 -9.08 0.86
C GLU A 155 -8.49 -8.19 0.22
N ALA A 156 -8.90 -7.14 -0.50
CA ALA A 156 -7.98 -6.19 -1.11
C ALA A 156 -7.10 -5.51 -0.06
N TYR A 157 -7.68 -5.16 1.09
CA TYR A 157 -6.97 -4.55 2.21
C TYR A 157 -5.80 -5.42 2.73
N PHE A 158 -5.99 -6.73 2.83
CA PHE A 158 -4.95 -7.66 3.28
C PHE A 158 -4.08 -8.22 2.15
N CYS A 159 -4.44 -7.95 0.89
CA CYS A 159 -3.72 -8.48 -0.26
C CYS A 159 -2.42 -7.70 -0.50
N GLY A 160 -1.28 -8.39 -0.42
CA GLY A 160 0.03 -7.80 -0.67
C GLY A 160 0.18 -7.21 -2.08
N VAL A 161 -0.39 -7.85 -3.10
CA VAL A 161 -0.36 -7.35 -4.49
C VAL A 161 -1.09 -6.01 -4.60
N TYR A 162 -2.29 -5.93 -4.02
CA TYR A 162 -3.09 -4.72 -4.03
C TYR A 162 -2.42 -3.59 -3.24
N ARG A 163 -1.85 -3.91 -2.08
CA ARG A 163 -1.09 -2.97 -1.27
C ARG A 163 0.12 -2.42 -2.03
N SER A 164 0.89 -3.28 -2.70
CA SER A 164 2.03 -2.88 -3.51
C SER A 164 1.61 -2.02 -4.70
N HIS A 165 0.48 -2.33 -5.33
CA HIS A 165 -0.07 -1.51 -6.41
C HIS A 165 -0.44 -0.10 -5.93
N LEU A 166 -1.15 0.01 -4.81
CA LEU A 166 -1.51 1.31 -4.20
C LEU A 166 -0.27 2.11 -3.80
N LEU A 167 0.72 1.47 -3.16
CA LEU A 167 2.00 2.09 -2.81
C LEU A 167 2.77 2.57 -4.05
N GLY A 168 2.74 1.80 -5.13
CA GLY A 168 3.32 2.18 -6.42
C GLY A 168 2.66 3.41 -7.00
N GLY A 169 1.32 3.48 -6.98
CA GLY A 169 0.58 4.67 -7.44
C GLY A 169 0.85 5.90 -6.58
N ILE A 170 0.89 5.75 -5.25
CA ILE A 170 1.31 6.82 -4.34
C ILE A 170 2.72 7.32 -4.70
N SER A 171 3.66 6.40 -4.93
CA SER A 171 5.04 6.75 -5.25
C SER A 171 5.14 7.54 -6.57
N ARG A 172 4.39 7.15 -7.60
CA ARG A 172 4.32 7.90 -8.87
C ARG A 172 3.67 9.26 -8.70
N CYS A 173 2.56 9.34 -7.96
CA CYS A 173 1.91 10.60 -7.62
C CYS A 173 2.87 11.56 -6.89
N ASN A 174 3.63 11.05 -5.93
CA ASN A 174 4.64 11.82 -5.20
C ASN A 174 5.76 12.31 -6.13
N ALA A 175 6.28 11.44 -7.02
CA ALA A 175 7.35 11.81 -7.95
C ALA A 175 6.97 12.93 -8.94
N ARG A 176 5.67 13.07 -9.24
CA ARG A 176 5.15 14.11 -10.15
C ARG A 176 4.81 15.43 -9.43
N THR A 177 4.84 15.44 -8.11
CA THR A 177 4.44 16.61 -7.31
C THR A 177 5.71 17.36 -6.92
N GLU A 178 5.86 18.60 -7.40
CA GLU A 178 7.06 19.43 -7.21
C GLU A 178 7.25 19.89 -5.75
N THR A 179 6.33 19.53 -4.85
CA THR A 179 6.34 19.96 -3.46
C THR A 179 7.22 19.01 -2.62
N PRO A 180 8.33 19.50 -2.04
CA PRO A 180 9.29 18.65 -1.32
C PRO A 180 8.80 18.12 0.04
N ALA A 181 7.67 18.59 0.56
CA ALA A 181 7.25 18.40 1.95
C ALA A 181 6.27 17.23 2.20
N LEU A 182 5.79 16.51 1.18
CA LEU A 182 4.50 15.81 1.33
C LEU A 182 4.53 14.39 0.86
N TRP A 183 4.68 13.48 1.81
CA TRP A 183 4.50 12.07 1.54
C TRP A 183 3.17 11.63 2.11
N VAL A 184 2.31 11.10 1.23
CA VAL A 184 1.31 10.14 1.64
C VAL A 184 2.08 8.92 2.15
N ARG A 185 2.27 8.85 3.47
CA ARG A 185 3.03 7.75 4.11
C ARG A 185 2.12 6.62 4.56
N ARG A 186 0.85 6.96 4.81
CA ARG A 186 -0.15 6.06 5.35
C ARG A 186 -1.38 6.11 4.49
N PHE A 187 -2.01 4.96 4.33
CA PHE A 187 -3.31 4.87 3.69
C PHE A 187 -4.17 3.81 4.36
N VAL A 188 -5.48 4.02 4.26
CA VAL A 188 -6.50 3.07 4.68
C VAL A 188 -7.42 2.83 3.51
N VAL A 189 -7.79 1.57 3.28
CA VAL A 189 -8.83 1.21 2.32
C VAL A 189 -10.13 1.05 3.08
N VAL A 190 -11.19 1.74 2.64
CA VAL A 190 -12.50 1.81 3.31
C VAL A 190 -13.59 1.14 2.46
#